data_AF-A0A4Q9LAI3-F1
#
_entry.id   AF-A0A4Q9LAI3-F1
#
_cell.length_a   1.000
_cell.length_b   1.000
_cell.length_c   1.000
_cell.angle_alpha   90.00
_cell.angle_beta   90.00
_cell.angle_gamma   90.00
#
_symmetry.space_group_name_H-M   'P 1'
#
loop_
_entity.id
_entity.type
_entity.pdbx_description
1 polymer ?
#
loop_
_entity_poly.entity_id
_entity_poly.type
_entity_poly.pdbx_seq_one_letter_code
_entity_poly.pdbx_strand_id
1 'polypeptide(L)'
;MNFFYIFFIHVLTTDRGYSGLLQDPTVVDNSYIEFCKADYATPFSIKNYIVGGKIKNISENRLKEINLVIDSYMYYIREYIIEPSIHEFLEKFTTLVCIIIYGSDTETLVKFRVELLTNIIAFGRFVEMYRKESELGLIVKPLIKSFLINEFGSLANTSKIYNKDMEEMSVIFNSVYEDIMNSNIKDFSEEFIELKNAEIDFHRITETISNVQKNFNDASFERLFSFWLSVKYAYLAEKLSKMNDKASNNKKFSFFLDNKFLNKISERDTWWQDSFYTKITPDLFQNMIKYIASPVIKKILTDEDKFQDILNFERNKNSSETVPPVDENFPTEFTKLFIERSKSNQLIVFYNLLISVSKEEYHKYISAVICLKVLCFEKTLSDQEVILRIIIEFLFFVDILKTESEKQKYTEQMNSLSEEFKGVLDLSKLSSDLENQENDNKLLPIETVASKTVHLIEMLVFINTFGDDVFLDKLDKCIIKVLNKTNSEQFELKSILNEQKEYVSFVFEEECKRYISSKSQNKQQENKNNESKEENTSNFASKKNMLIILSILLLLAICGLCGYLFFHKGS
;
A
#
# COMPACT_ATOMS: atom_id res chain seq x y z
N MET A 1 24.37 40.47 15.22
CA MET A 1 24.32 40.15 13.78
C MET A 1 24.43 38.66 13.43
N ASN A 2 24.72 37.73 14.36
CA ASN A 2 24.80 36.28 14.06
C ASN A 2 23.54 35.45 14.38
N PHE A 3 22.46 36.06 14.90
CA PHE A 3 21.25 35.32 15.27
C PHE A 3 20.18 35.27 14.15
N PHE A 4 20.27 36.18 13.17
CA PHE A 4 19.34 36.24 12.03
C PHE A 4 19.78 35.36 10.84
N TYR A 5 21.06 34.98 10.75
CA TYR A 5 21.58 34.15 9.66
C TYR A 5 21.24 32.65 9.84
N ILE A 6 21.14 32.19 11.08
CA ILE A 6 20.70 30.82 11.39
C ILE A 6 19.19 30.67 11.14
N PHE A 7 18.41 31.71 11.42
CA PHE A 7 16.96 31.69 11.13
C PHE A 7 16.67 31.75 9.63
N PHE A 8 17.45 32.50 8.84
CA PHE A 8 17.25 32.53 7.38
C PHE A 8 17.70 31.24 6.67
N ILE A 9 18.73 30.53 7.16
CA ILE A 9 19.06 29.20 6.62
C ILE A 9 18.00 28.17 7.04
N HIS A 10 17.48 28.22 8.28
CA HIS A 10 16.43 27.29 8.72
C HIS A 10 15.06 27.54 8.06
N VAL A 11 14.76 28.79 7.68
CA VAL A 11 13.51 29.19 7.00
C VAL A 11 13.61 29.01 5.48
N LEU A 12 14.80 29.13 4.88
CA LEU A 12 15.00 28.78 3.46
C LEU A 12 15.17 27.27 3.22
N THR A 13 15.38 26.47 4.27
CA THR A 13 15.31 24.99 4.21
C THR A 13 13.91 24.44 4.52
N THR A 14 12.92 25.28 4.86
CA THR A 14 11.59 24.83 5.32
C THR A 14 10.39 25.34 4.52
N ASP A 15 10.53 25.68 3.23
CA ASP A 15 9.37 25.96 2.36
C ASP A 15 9.25 24.98 1.16
N ARG A 16 9.33 23.67 1.48
CA ARG A 16 9.28 22.46 0.62
C ARG A 16 10.67 21.89 0.28
N GLY A 17 11.33 21.32 1.29
CA GLY A 17 12.49 20.46 1.09
C GLY A 17 12.04 19.00 1.03
N TYR A 18 12.07 18.41 -0.17
CA TYR A 18 11.92 16.96 -0.34
C TYR A 18 12.98 16.26 0.52
N SER A 19 12.58 15.39 1.46
CA SER A 19 13.54 14.78 2.40
C SER A 19 14.04 13.41 1.95
N GLY A 20 13.39 12.77 0.97
CA GLY A 20 13.70 11.41 0.56
C GLY A 20 13.36 10.37 1.62
N LEU A 21 12.63 9.32 1.24
CA LEU A 21 12.29 8.27 2.21
C LEU A 21 13.44 7.28 2.29
N LEU A 22 13.84 6.88 3.50
CA LEU A 22 14.84 5.82 3.70
C LEU A 22 14.24 4.48 4.10
N GLN A 23 12.95 4.51 4.45
CA GLN A 23 12.12 3.36 4.77
C GLN A 23 10.81 3.52 3.99
N ASP A 24 10.22 2.39 3.61
CA ASP A 24 8.93 2.31 2.95
C ASP A 24 7.82 2.89 3.87
N PRO A 25 7.03 3.86 3.40
CA PRO A 25 6.03 4.53 4.22
C PRO A 25 4.81 3.66 4.55
N THR A 26 4.65 2.51 3.89
CA THR A 26 3.57 1.53 4.09
C THR A 26 4.00 0.32 4.94
N VAL A 27 5.27 0.23 5.34
CA VAL A 27 5.76 -0.76 6.31
C VAL A 27 5.71 -0.14 7.71
N VAL A 28 4.59 -0.37 8.40
CA VAL A 28 4.42 0.06 9.80
C VAL A 28 4.60 -1.13 10.73
N ASP A 29 5.49 -0.97 11.72
CA ASP A 29 5.80 -1.98 12.74
C ASP A 29 6.21 -3.36 12.18
N ASN A 30 6.91 -3.36 11.04
CA ASN A 30 7.32 -4.57 10.30
C ASN A 30 6.14 -5.45 9.84
N SER A 31 5.01 -4.84 9.50
CA SER A 31 3.89 -5.54 8.87
C SER A 31 3.95 -5.44 7.34
N TYR A 32 3.84 -6.60 6.68
CA TYR A 32 3.95 -6.76 5.23
C TYR A 32 2.73 -7.45 4.64
N ILE A 33 2.49 -7.22 3.34
CA ILE A 33 1.67 -8.09 2.52
C ILE A 33 2.58 -9.22 2.01
N GLU A 34 2.22 -10.46 2.29
CA GLU A 34 3.04 -11.63 1.96
C GLU A 34 2.29 -12.62 1.07
N PHE A 35 3.01 -13.18 0.10
CA PHE A 35 2.50 -14.26 -0.75
C PHE A 35 3.32 -15.54 -0.55
N CYS A 36 2.65 -16.67 -0.76
CA CYS A 36 3.35 -17.93 -1.01
C CYS A 36 4.25 -17.80 -2.24
N LYS A 37 5.43 -18.41 -2.15
CA LYS A 37 6.34 -18.58 -3.28
C LYS A 37 5.60 -19.33 -4.39
N ALA A 38 5.64 -18.81 -5.61
CA ALA A 38 5.03 -19.47 -6.75
C ALA A 38 5.93 -20.58 -7.29
N ASP A 39 5.33 -21.70 -7.68
CA ASP A 39 5.99 -22.77 -8.44
C ASP A 39 6.05 -22.38 -9.92
N TYR A 40 6.75 -21.29 -10.26
CA TYR A 40 6.98 -20.98 -11.67
C TYR A 40 7.89 -22.05 -12.30
N ALA A 41 7.50 -22.55 -13.47
CA ALA A 41 8.03 -23.77 -14.10
C ALA A 41 9.51 -23.73 -14.54
N THR A 42 10.23 -22.64 -14.29
CA THR A 42 11.66 -22.53 -14.56
C THR A 42 12.36 -22.05 -13.30
N PRO A 43 12.93 -22.97 -12.50
CA PRO A 43 13.82 -22.60 -11.43
C PRO A 43 14.97 -21.80 -12.04
N PHE A 44 15.03 -20.52 -11.72
CA PHE A 44 16.22 -19.75 -12.02
C PHE A 44 17.35 -20.25 -11.13
N SER A 45 18.50 -20.49 -11.72
CA SER A 45 19.65 -20.94 -10.95
C SER A 45 20.42 -19.70 -10.48
N ILE A 46 20.24 -19.29 -9.21
CA ILE A 46 21.18 -18.38 -8.52
C ILE A 46 22.64 -18.80 -8.80
N LYS A 47 22.92 -20.09 -9.05
CA LYS A 47 24.27 -20.59 -9.40
C LYS A 47 24.86 -19.96 -10.67
N ASN A 48 24.05 -19.41 -11.58
CA ASN A 48 24.54 -18.70 -12.77
C ASN A 48 25.10 -17.30 -12.43
N TYR A 49 24.74 -16.75 -11.28
CA TYR A 49 25.12 -15.41 -10.80
C TYR A 49 26.05 -15.46 -9.59
N ILE A 50 26.21 -16.66 -9.02
CA ILE A 50 27.14 -17.01 -7.96
C ILE A 50 27.97 -18.20 -8.46
N VAL A 51 28.88 -17.95 -9.39
CA VAL A 51 29.72 -19.01 -9.96
C VAL A 51 30.98 -19.19 -9.10
N GLY A 52 30.94 -20.21 -8.26
CA GLY A 52 32.08 -20.70 -7.47
C GLY A 52 32.22 -20.12 -6.06
N GLY A 53 31.43 -19.10 -5.73
CA GLY A 53 31.45 -18.47 -4.41
C GLY A 53 30.92 -19.43 -3.37
N LYS A 54 31.79 -19.87 -2.46
CA LYS A 54 31.33 -20.34 -1.16
C LYS A 54 30.62 -19.16 -0.52
N ILE A 55 29.30 -19.06 -0.65
CA ILE A 55 28.53 -18.28 0.32
C ILE A 55 28.73 -19.04 1.63
N LYS A 56 29.78 -18.68 2.37
CA LYS A 56 30.04 -19.30 3.66
C LYS A 56 28.78 -19.09 4.49
N ASN A 57 28.19 -20.17 4.99
CA ASN A 57 27.08 -20.13 5.95
C ASN A 57 25.67 -19.85 5.38
N ILE A 58 25.33 -20.36 4.18
CA ILE A 58 23.92 -20.57 3.76
C ILE A 58 23.75 -22.02 3.31
N SER A 59 22.74 -22.71 3.84
CA SER A 59 22.40 -24.06 3.39
C SER A 59 21.84 -24.11 1.96
N GLU A 60 22.03 -25.24 1.25
CA GLU A 60 21.46 -25.43 -0.09
C GLU A 60 19.94 -25.33 -0.13
N ASN A 61 19.27 -25.82 0.93
CA ASN A 61 17.82 -25.73 1.06
C ASN A 61 17.37 -24.27 1.18
N ARG A 62 18.08 -23.48 1.99
CA ARG A 62 17.80 -22.04 2.11
C ARG A 62 17.99 -21.31 0.78
N LEU A 63 19.02 -21.66 0.01
CA LEU A 63 19.21 -21.11 -1.33
C LEU A 63 18.05 -21.46 -2.28
N LYS A 64 17.55 -22.70 -2.27
CA LYS A 64 16.37 -23.08 -3.08
C LYS A 64 15.16 -22.22 -2.73
N GLU A 65 14.93 -21.98 -1.44
CA GLU A 65 13.83 -21.12 -0.99
C GLU A 65 13.97 -19.67 -1.46
N ILE A 66 15.19 -19.12 -1.43
CA ILE A 66 15.48 -17.77 -1.92
C ILE A 66 15.27 -17.68 -3.44
N ASN A 67 15.66 -18.70 -4.20
CA ASN A 67 15.43 -18.75 -5.66
C ASN A 67 13.94 -18.58 -6.01
N LEU A 68 13.06 -19.33 -5.34
CA LEU A 68 11.62 -19.27 -5.61
C LEU A 68 11.02 -17.88 -5.35
N VAL A 69 11.53 -17.15 -4.35
CA VAL A 69 11.13 -15.77 -4.07
C VAL A 69 11.66 -14.81 -5.14
N ILE A 70 12.92 -14.97 -5.57
CA ILE A 70 13.49 -14.19 -6.67
C ILE A 70 12.69 -14.40 -7.96
N ASP A 71 12.34 -15.64 -8.30
CA ASP A 71 11.51 -15.96 -9.46
C ASP A 71 10.17 -15.23 -9.41
N SER A 72 9.57 -15.16 -8.22
CA SER A 72 8.34 -14.42 -7.99
C SER A 72 8.51 -12.91 -8.18
N TYR A 73 9.61 -12.32 -7.70
CA TYR A 73 9.93 -10.91 -7.98
C TYR A 73 10.14 -10.66 -9.47
N MET A 74 10.87 -11.55 -10.16
CA MET A 74 11.20 -11.38 -11.58
C MET A 74 9.99 -11.48 -12.50
N TYR A 75 8.99 -12.28 -12.15
CA TYR A 75 7.71 -12.30 -12.86
C TYR A 75 7.10 -10.88 -12.93
N TYR A 76 6.97 -10.21 -11.79
CA TYR A 76 6.41 -8.86 -11.72
C TYR A 76 7.34 -7.78 -12.28
N ILE A 77 8.64 -7.86 -12.01
CA ILE A 77 9.62 -6.91 -12.57
C ILE A 77 9.50 -6.89 -14.11
N ARG A 78 9.33 -8.04 -14.76
CA ARG A 78 9.17 -8.12 -16.22
C ARG A 78 7.84 -7.52 -16.70
N GLU A 79 6.79 -7.53 -15.88
CA GLU A 79 5.53 -6.85 -16.21
C GLU A 79 5.62 -5.32 -16.10
N TYR A 80 6.27 -4.80 -15.06
CA TYR A 80 6.24 -3.37 -14.74
C TYR A 80 7.42 -2.57 -15.32
N ILE A 81 8.53 -3.21 -15.68
CA ILE A 81 9.69 -2.56 -16.29
C ILE A 81 9.54 -2.57 -17.81
N ILE A 82 9.50 -1.39 -18.43
CA ILE A 82 9.22 -1.22 -19.86
C ILE A 82 10.45 -1.57 -20.68
N GLU A 83 11.66 -1.22 -20.20
CA GLU A 83 12.90 -1.45 -20.93
C GLU A 83 13.48 -2.84 -20.65
N PRO A 84 13.42 -3.79 -21.61
CA PRO A 84 13.88 -5.16 -21.38
C PRO A 84 15.39 -5.24 -21.11
N SER A 85 16.17 -4.27 -21.61
CA SER A 85 17.61 -4.16 -21.34
C SER A 85 17.94 -3.96 -19.86
N ILE A 86 16.96 -3.57 -19.03
CA ILE A 86 17.11 -3.41 -17.57
C ILE A 86 16.70 -4.68 -16.82
N HIS A 87 16.06 -5.67 -17.45
CA HIS A 87 15.62 -6.86 -16.73
C HIS A 87 16.79 -7.67 -16.15
N GLU A 88 17.88 -7.85 -16.90
CA GLU A 88 19.10 -8.52 -16.38
C GLU A 88 19.67 -7.76 -15.18
N PHE A 89 19.62 -6.42 -15.21
CA PHE A 89 20.05 -5.58 -14.08
C PHE A 89 19.34 -5.96 -12.79
N LEU A 90 18.02 -5.86 -12.86
CA LEU A 90 17.14 -5.97 -11.71
C LEU A 90 17.14 -7.40 -11.22
N GLU A 91 17.39 -8.37 -12.10
CA GLU A 91 17.60 -9.76 -11.72
C GLU A 91 18.79 -9.94 -10.77
N LYS A 92 19.99 -9.44 -11.12
CA LYS A 92 21.14 -9.58 -10.20
C LYS A 92 21.00 -8.70 -8.97
N PHE A 93 20.45 -7.49 -9.14
CA PHE A 93 20.23 -6.58 -8.01
C PHE A 93 19.24 -7.17 -6.99
N THR A 94 18.11 -7.69 -7.46
CA THR A 94 17.10 -8.37 -6.63
C THR A 94 17.69 -9.61 -5.98
N THR A 95 18.49 -10.39 -6.72
CA THR A 95 19.20 -11.55 -6.16
C THR A 95 20.09 -11.14 -4.98
N LEU A 96 20.86 -10.05 -5.14
CA LEU A 96 21.72 -9.53 -4.10
C LEU A 96 20.93 -9.10 -2.86
N VAL A 97 19.87 -8.31 -3.05
CA VAL A 97 18.98 -7.85 -1.97
C VAL A 97 18.33 -9.03 -1.25
N CYS A 98 17.83 -10.04 -1.98
CA CYS A 98 17.22 -11.22 -1.38
C CYS A 98 18.23 -12.06 -0.57
N ILE A 99 19.47 -12.19 -1.03
CA ILE A 99 20.52 -12.88 -0.26
C ILE A 99 20.87 -12.12 1.03
N ILE A 100 20.85 -10.79 0.99
CA ILE A 100 21.05 -9.96 2.18
C ILE A 100 19.91 -10.18 3.17
N ILE A 101 18.66 -10.08 2.71
CA ILE A 101 17.47 -10.19 3.55
C ILE A 101 17.30 -11.60 4.12
N TYR A 102 17.31 -12.62 3.26
CA TYR A 102 16.93 -13.99 3.66
C TYR A 102 18.11 -14.90 3.93
N GLY A 103 19.33 -14.47 3.63
CA GLY A 103 20.42 -15.41 3.56
C GLY A 103 20.82 -16.03 4.90
N SER A 104 20.45 -15.48 6.06
CA SER A 104 20.75 -16.11 7.35
C SER A 104 20.04 -17.46 7.50
N ASP A 105 20.71 -18.46 8.07
CA ASP A 105 20.09 -19.74 8.48
C ASP A 105 19.21 -19.57 9.74
N THR A 106 18.61 -18.38 9.93
CA THR A 106 17.62 -18.13 10.97
C THR A 106 16.29 -18.79 10.58
N GLU A 107 15.49 -19.23 11.56
CA GLU A 107 14.16 -19.84 11.36
C GLU A 107 13.15 -18.93 10.63
N THR A 108 13.50 -17.67 10.37
CA THR A 108 12.74 -16.73 9.55
C THR A 108 12.34 -17.33 8.21
N LEU A 109 11.05 -17.46 7.96
CA LEU A 109 10.50 -17.92 6.68
C LEU A 109 10.96 -17.00 5.54
N VAL A 110 11.47 -17.57 4.45
CA VAL A 110 11.63 -16.79 3.21
C VAL A 110 10.23 -16.58 2.65
N LYS A 111 9.77 -15.34 2.53
CA LYS A 111 8.45 -15.02 1.97
C LYS A 111 8.60 -13.88 0.97
N PHE A 112 7.76 -13.88 -0.07
CA PHE A 112 7.69 -12.76 -1.01
C PHE A 112 6.96 -11.59 -0.33
N ARG A 113 7.48 -10.36 -0.47
CA ARG A 113 6.91 -9.14 0.13
C ARG A 113 6.59 -8.11 -0.93
N VAL A 114 5.38 -7.57 -0.92
CA VAL A 114 4.89 -6.67 -1.98
C VAL A 114 5.54 -5.29 -1.93
N GLU A 115 5.86 -4.81 -0.74
CA GLU A 115 6.50 -3.52 -0.48
C GLU A 115 7.91 -3.51 -1.07
N LEU A 116 8.68 -4.58 -0.84
CA LEU A 116 10.00 -4.73 -1.43
C LEU A 116 9.93 -4.80 -2.97
N LEU A 117 8.98 -5.56 -3.53
CA LEU A 117 8.75 -5.59 -4.98
C LEU A 117 8.51 -4.17 -5.52
N THR A 118 7.62 -3.42 -4.87
CA THR A 118 7.22 -2.08 -5.33
C THR A 118 8.39 -1.11 -5.30
N ASN A 119 9.26 -1.18 -4.27
CA ASN A 119 10.48 -0.38 -4.22
C ASN A 119 11.53 -0.81 -5.24
N ILE A 120 11.68 -2.11 -5.52
CA ILE A 120 12.57 -2.60 -6.59
C ILE A 120 12.08 -2.14 -7.97
N ILE A 121 10.77 -2.20 -8.23
CA ILE A 121 10.17 -1.67 -9.46
C ILE A 121 10.42 -0.17 -9.54
N ALA A 122 10.11 0.59 -8.48
CA ALA A 122 10.31 2.04 -8.46
C ALA A 122 11.77 2.42 -8.73
N PHE A 123 12.71 1.69 -8.12
CA PHE A 123 14.14 1.83 -8.41
C PHE A 123 14.48 1.54 -9.87
N GLY A 124 13.98 0.44 -10.44
CA GLY A 124 14.18 0.11 -11.85
C GLY A 124 13.62 1.16 -12.81
N ARG A 125 12.41 1.66 -12.54
CA ARG A 125 11.76 2.74 -13.31
C ARG A 125 12.51 4.05 -13.20
N PHE A 126 13.02 4.39 -12.01
CA PHE A 126 13.88 5.55 -11.81
C PHE A 126 15.14 5.43 -12.67
N VAL A 127 15.76 4.24 -12.71
CA VAL A 127 16.93 3.95 -13.55
C VAL A 127 16.63 4.10 -15.04
N GLU A 128 15.50 3.59 -15.54
CA GLU A 128 15.09 3.86 -16.93
C GLU A 128 15.02 5.36 -17.24
N MET A 129 14.39 6.13 -16.34
CA MET A 129 14.07 7.53 -16.59
C MET A 129 15.31 8.42 -16.61
N TYR A 130 16.21 8.29 -15.62
CA TYR A 130 17.39 9.15 -15.58
C TYR A 130 18.42 8.77 -16.64
N ARG A 131 18.35 7.57 -17.22
CA ARG A 131 19.27 7.15 -18.29
C ARG A 131 18.92 7.77 -19.63
N LYS A 132 17.65 8.08 -19.88
CA LYS A 132 17.20 8.82 -21.07
C LYS A 132 17.82 10.21 -21.12
N GLU A 133 17.81 10.82 -22.31
CA GLU A 133 18.02 12.26 -22.46
C GLU A 133 16.79 13.00 -21.91
N SER A 134 16.70 13.07 -20.59
CA SER A 134 15.60 13.67 -19.84
C SER A 134 16.15 14.74 -18.89
N GLU A 135 15.28 15.66 -18.46
CA GLU A 135 15.62 16.65 -17.42
C GLU A 135 16.16 15.98 -16.15
N LEU A 136 15.55 14.87 -15.73
CA LEU A 136 16.05 14.05 -14.63
C LEU A 136 17.46 13.51 -14.89
N GLY A 137 17.73 13.02 -16.10
CA GLY A 137 19.04 12.54 -16.49
C GLY A 137 20.13 13.61 -16.46
N LEU A 138 19.80 14.85 -16.82
CA LEU A 138 20.70 16.01 -16.74
C LEU A 138 21.06 16.38 -15.29
N ILE A 139 20.26 15.96 -14.31
CA ILE A 139 20.53 16.17 -12.87
C ILE A 139 21.28 14.98 -12.29
N VAL A 140 20.75 13.77 -12.49
CA VAL A 140 21.24 12.56 -11.82
C VAL A 140 22.61 12.13 -12.36
N LYS A 141 22.83 12.15 -13.68
CA LYS A 141 24.11 11.68 -14.25
C LYS A 141 25.30 12.51 -13.74
N PRO A 142 25.25 13.86 -13.74
CA PRO A 142 26.33 14.67 -13.16
C PRO A 142 26.50 14.48 -11.65
N LEU A 143 25.42 14.24 -10.91
CA LEU A 143 25.50 13.95 -9.47
C LEU A 143 26.25 12.65 -9.18
N ILE A 144 25.90 11.56 -9.86
CA ILE A 144 26.59 10.27 -9.73
C ILE A 144 28.07 10.42 -10.10
N LYS A 145 28.36 11.13 -11.20
CA LYS A 145 29.74 11.44 -11.61
C LYS A 145 30.50 12.19 -10.52
N SER A 146 29.91 13.28 -9.99
CA SER A 146 30.54 14.09 -8.93
C SER A 146 30.78 13.27 -7.66
N PHE A 147 29.83 12.40 -7.30
CA PHE A 147 29.96 11.49 -6.17
C PHE A 147 31.18 10.57 -6.33
N LEU A 148 31.26 9.87 -7.46
CA LEU A 148 32.37 8.96 -7.72
C LEU A 148 33.71 9.72 -7.73
N ILE A 149 33.79 10.90 -8.37
CA ILE A 149 35.00 11.74 -8.37
C ILE A 149 35.41 12.11 -6.95
N ASN A 150 34.49 12.52 -6.09
CA ASN A 150 34.81 12.93 -4.73
C ASN A 150 35.27 11.76 -3.87
N GLU A 151 34.56 10.64 -3.94
CA GLU A 151 34.92 9.40 -3.22
C GLU A 151 36.29 8.88 -3.64
N PHE A 152 36.58 8.89 -4.95
CA PHE A 152 37.89 8.48 -5.47
C PHE A 152 38.98 9.53 -5.21
N GLY A 153 38.67 10.83 -5.29
CA GLY A 153 39.60 11.92 -4.97
C GLY A 153 40.03 11.88 -3.50
N SER A 154 39.12 11.52 -2.60
CA SER A 154 39.43 11.24 -1.20
C SER A 154 40.40 10.06 -1.08
N LEU A 155 40.18 8.94 -1.78
CA LEU A 155 41.11 7.81 -1.84
C LEU A 155 42.49 8.18 -2.40
N ALA A 156 42.54 8.99 -3.46
CA ALA A 156 43.77 9.51 -4.04
C ALA A 156 44.53 10.39 -3.04
N ASN A 157 43.85 11.29 -2.33
CA ASN A 157 44.48 12.11 -1.30
C ASN A 157 44.94 11.29 -0.08
N THR A 158 44.22 10.22 0.27
CA THR A 158 44.59 9.33 1.38
C THR A 158 45.80 8.47 1.00
N SER A 159 45.89 8.02 -0.26
CA SER A 159 47.04 7.26 -0.78
C SER A 159 48.29 8.14 -1.01
N LYS A 160 48.12 9.42 -1.38
CA LYS A 160 49.21 10.42 -1.43
C LYS A 160 49.94 10.59 -0.10
N ILE A 161 49.27 10.36 1.02
CA ILE A 161 49.85 10.42 2.37
C ILE A 161 50.73 9.18 2.65
N TYR A 162 50.54 8.07 1.91
CA TYR A 162 51.13 6.77 2.25
C TYR A 162 52.12 6.16 1.23
N ASN A 163 52.29 6.61 -0.04
CA ASN A 163 53.45 6.23 -0.89
C ASN A 163 53.65 7.03 -2.21
N LYS A 164 54.87 6.94 -2.78
CA LYS A 164 55.51 7.81 -3.79
C LYS A 164 55.19 7.57 -5.29
N ASP A 165 54.43 6.55 -5.69
CA ASP A 165 54.19 6.22 -7.12
C ASP A 165 52.97 6.96 -7.70
N MET A 166 53.11 8.29 -7.79
CA MET A 166 52.03 9.23 -8.16
C MET A 166 51.63 9.24 -9.64
N GLU A 167 52.53 8.85 -10.55
CA GLU A 167 52.30 8.97 -12.00
C GLU A 167 51.42 7.83 -12.53
N GLU A 168 51.70 6.60 -12.11
CA GLU A 168 50.94 5.40 -12.49
C GLU A 168 49.52 5.44 -11.91
N MET A 169 49.38 5.87 -10.65
CA MET A 169 48.08 6.11 -10.01
C MET A 169 47.27 7.21 -10.71
N SER A 170 47.90 8.29 -11.16
CA SER A 170 47.20 9.35 -11.91
C SER A 170 46.71 8.88 -13.27
N VAL A 171 47.47 8.03 -13.98
CA VAL A 171 47.08 7.46 -15.27
C VAL A 171 45.93 6.46 -15.10
N ILE A 172 46.00 5.60 -14.09
CA ILE A 172 44.94 4.64 -13.74
C ILE A 172 43.68 5.37 -13.27
N PHE A 173 43.83 6.43 -12.47
CA PHE A 173 42.71 7.26 -12.05
C PHE A 173 42.07 7.95 -13.24
N ASN A 174 42.86 8.46 -14.18
CA ASN A 174 42.35 9.05 -15.41
C ASN A 174 41.70 8.00 -16.33
N SER A 175 42.19 6.76 -16.40
CA SER A 175 41.53 5.72 -17.20
C SER A 175 40.21 5.27 -16.57
N VAL A 176 40.14 5.14 -15.25
CA VAL A 176 38.89 4.85 -14.54
C VAL A 176 37.95 6.04 -14.56
N TYR A 177 38.48 7.26 -14.50
CA TYR A 177 37.73 8.49 -14.72
C TYR A 177 37.13 8.51 -16.13
N GLU A 178 37.91 8.21 -17.16
CA GLU A 178 37.42 8.10 -18.55
C GLU A 178 36.43 6.94 -18.71
N ASP A 179 36.64 5.80 -18.07
CA ASP A 179 35.66 4.69 -18.06
C ASP A 179 34.36 5.11 -17.38
N ILE A 180 34.42 5.80 -16.22
CA ILE A 180 33.25 6.36 -15.50
C ILE A 180 32.56 7.44 -16.34
N MET A 181 33.33 8.22 -17.10
CA MET A 181 32.83 9.25 -18.02
C MET A 181 32.13 8.64 -19.24
N ASN A 182 32.67 7.54 -19.77
CA ASN A 182 32.18 6.82 -20.94
C ASN A 182 31.13 5.75 -20.59
N SER A 183 30.94 5.43 -19.30
CA SER A 183 29.97 4.45 -18.81
C SER A 183 28.50 4.88 -19.02
N ASN A 184 28.27 6.18 -19.27
CA ASN A 184 26.96 6.68 -19.69
C ASN A 184 26.61 6.41 -21.18
N ILE A 185 27.56 5.90 -21.97
CA ILE A 185 27.43 5.68 -23.43
C ILE A 185 27.45 4.18 -23.79
N LYS A 186 27.93 3.30 -22.90
CA LYS A 186 28.03 1.86 -23.16
C LYS A 186 26.76 1.09 -22.81
N ASP A 187 26.54 0.03 -23.57
CA ASP A 187 25.45 -0.91 -23.41
C ASP A 187 25.46 -1.50 -21.99
N PHE A 188 24.27 -1.61 -21.40
CA PHE A 188 24.06 -1.99 -19.99
C PHE A 188 24.74 -3.32 -19.65
N SER A 189 24.89 -4.20 -20.65
CA SER A 189 25.54 -5.50 -20.55
C SER A 189 27.04 -5.42 -20.23
N GLU A 190 27.78 -4.38 -20.64
CA GLU A 190 29.23 -4.28 -20.40
C GLU A 190 29.59 -3.80 -18.98
N GLU A 191 28.85 -2.84 -18.39
CA GLU A 191 28.97 -2.49 -16.96
C GLU A 191 28.63 -3.71 -16.05
N PHE A 192 27.96 -4.72 -16.61
CA PHE A 192 27.38 -5.86 -15.90
C PHE A 192 28.11 -7.20 -16.11
N ILE A 193 28.94 -7.33 -17.16
CA ILE A 193 29.94 -8.40 -17.30
C ILE A 193 30.90 -8.41 -16.10
N GLU A 194 31.03 -7.29 -15.41
CA GLU A 194 31.91 -7.08 -14.28
C GLU A 194 31.33 -7.58 -12.93
N LEU A 195 30.01 -7.47 -12.70
CA LEU A 195 29.30 -8.16 -11.61
C LEU A 195 29.02 -9.64 -11.93
N LYS A 196 28.91 -10.01 -13.22
CA LYS A 196 28.78 -11.40 -13.68
C LYS A 196 29.94 -12.28 -13.21
N ASN A 197 31.11 -11.68 -12.98
CA ASN A 197 32.33 -12.35 -12.51
C ASN A 197 32.67 -12.04 -11.04
N ALA A 198 31.82 -11.29 -10.34
CA ALA A 198 31.99 -11.00 -8.92
C ALA A 198 31.64 -12.23 -8.08
N GLU A 199 32.55 -12.66 -7.23
CA GLU A 199 32.30 -13.73 -6.27
C GLU A 199 32.16 -13.11 -4.90
N ILE A 200 30.91 -12.83 -4.57
CA ILE A 200 30.55 -12.16 -3.34
C ILE A 200 30.86 -13.10 -2.16
N ASP A 201 32.01 -12.90 -1.52
CA ASP A 201 32.36 -13.62 -0.28
C ASP A 201 31.67 -12.94 0.91
N PHE A 202 30.56 -13.55 1.35
CA PHE A 202 29.76 -13.06 2.47
C PHE A 202 30.43 -13.39 3.80
N HIS A 203 31.14 -12.43 4.36
CA HIS A 203 31.61 -12.52 5.73
C HIS A 203 30.56 -11.92 6.67
N ARG A 204 29.82 -12.81 7.32
CA ARG A 204 28.79 -12.46 8.29
C ARG A 204 29.37 -12.43 9.70
N ILE A 205 29.23 -11.30 10.37
CA ILE A 205 29.37 -11.21 11.82
C ILE A 205 27.94 -11.34 12.38
N THR A 206 27.64 -12.40 13.13
CA THR A 206 26.26 -12.74 13.56
C THR A 206 25.54 -11.57 14.22
N GLU A 207 26.23 -10.77 15.03
CA GLU A 207 25.70 -9.57 15.68
C GLU A 207 25.31 -8.44 14.72
N THR A 208 25.86 -8.42 13.50
CA THR A 208 25.64 -7.38 12.48
C THR A 208 24.55 -7.75 11.47
N ILE A 209 24.23 -9.04 11.33
CA ILE A 209 23.27 -9.54 10.32
C ILE A 209 21.89 -8.91 10.52
N SER A 210 21.38 -8.86 11.75
CA SER A 210 20.05 -8.34 12.05
C SER A 210 19.93 -6.86 11.65
N ASN A 211 20.97 -6.06 11.90
CA ASN A 211 21.00 -4.65 11.52
C ASN A 211 21.04 -4.48 10.00
N VAL A 212 21.84 -5.29 9.29
CA VAL A 212 21.89 -5.25 7.82
C VAL A 212 20.52 -5.63 7.26
N GLN A 213 19.96 -6.77 7.66
CA GLN A 213 18.64 -7.23 7.20
C GLN A 213 17.55 -6.20 7.47
N LYS A 214 17.55 -5.61 8.66
CA LYS A 214 16.59 -4.56 9.03
C LYS A 214 16.63 -3.37 8.07
N ASN A 215 17.82 -2.92 7.65
CA ASN A 215 17.95 -1.80 6.69
C ASN A 215 17.43 -2.11 5.27
N PHE A 216 17.26 -3.39 4.93
CA PHE A 216 16.79 -3.82 3.60
C PHE A 216 15.36 -4.39 3.61
N ASN A 217 14.87 -4.82 4.76
CA ASN A 217 13.53 -5.39 4.92
C ASN A 217 12.42 -4.40 4.55
N ASP A 218 12.62 -3.13 4.90
CA ASP A 218 11.70 -2.01 4.69
C ASP A 218 12.33 -0.92 3.81
N ALA A 219 13.32 -1.27 2.98
CA ALA A 219 14.03 -0.28 2.17
C ALA A 219 13.13 0.39 1.14
N SER A 220 13.14 1.73 1.14
CA SER A 220 12.60 2.54 0.05
C SER A 220 13.42 2.40 -1.23
N PHE A 221 12.89 2.88 -2.36
CA PHE A 221 13.66 2.91 -3.61
C PHE A 221 14.90 3.81 -3.53
N GLU A 222 14.89 4.89 -2.72
CA GLU A 222 16.07 5.73 -2.49
C GLU A 222 17.16 4.96 -1.74
N ARG A 223 16.79 4.20 -0.71
CA ARG A 223 17.74 3.33 0.01
C ARG A 223 18.34 2.29 -0.93
N LEU A 224 17.51 1.68 -1.79
CA LEU A 224 17.98 0.75 -2.82
C LEU A 224 18.95 1.43 -3.81
N PHE A 225 18.70 2.69 -4.16
CA PHE A 225 19.59 3.48 -5.00
C PHE A 225 20.93 3.79 -4.31
N SER A 226 20.94 4.22 -3.04
CA SER A 226 22.16 4.40 -2.25
C SER A 226 22.96 3.11 -2.11
N PHE A 227 22.27 1.98 -1.92
CA PHE A 227 22.89 0.67 -1.90
C PHE A 227 23.52 0.33 -3.26
N TRP A 228 22.83 0.58 -4.37
CA TRP A 228 23.40 0.39 -5.70
C TRP A 228 24.65 1.24 -5.94
N LEU A 229 24.62 2.52 -5.55
CA LEU A 229 25.80 3.40 -5.60
C LEU A 229 26.96 2.86 -4.76
N SER A 230 26.63 2.28 -3.61
CA SER A 230 27.60 1.67 -2.69
C SER A 230 28.32 0.49 -3.33
N VAL A 231 27.56 -0.39 -3.97
CA VAL A 231 28.09 -1.55 -4.70
C VAL A 231 28.92 -1.07 -5.89
N LYS A 232 28.43 -0.10 -6.66
CA LYS A 232 29.15 0.49 -7.81
C LYS A 232 30.51 1.06 -7.40
N TYR A 233 30.54 1.84 -6.31
CA TYR A 233 31.79 2.38 -5.78
C TYR A 233 32.75 1.27 -5.31
N ALA A 234 32.27 0.31 -4.52
CA ALA A 234 33.10 -0.77 -3.98
C ALA A 234 33.75 -1.57 -5.11
N TYR A 235 32.97 -1.87 -6.15
CA TYR A 235 33.43 -2.54 -7.36
C TYR A 235 34.57 -1.77 -8.06
N LEU A 236 34.34 -0.49 -8.36
CA LEU A 236 35.33 0.34 -9.03
C LEU A 236 36.61 0.52 -8.18
N ALA A 237 36.47 0.62 -6.86
CA ALA A 237 37.62 0.69 -5.94
C ALA A 237 38.46 -0.60 -5.92
N GLU A 238 37.83 -1.77 -6.01
CA GLU A 238 38.56 -3.04 -6.11
C GLU A 238 39.20 -3.23 -7.48
N LYS A 239 38.54 -2.80 -8.57
CA LYS A 239 39.14 -2.81 -9.91
C LYS A 239 40.43 -1.98 -9.93
N LEU A 240 40.40 -0.80 -9.31
CA LEU A 240 41.59 0.06 -9.12
C LEU A 240 42.70 -0.64 -8.33
N SER A 241 42.37 -1.32 -7.22
CA SER A 241 43.37 -1.99 -6.40
C SER A 241 44.05 -3.15 -7.15
N LYS A 242 43.31 -3.85 -8.03
CA LYS A 242 43.86 -4.95 -8.84
C LYS A 242 44.77 -4.49 -9.97
N MET A 243 44.48 -3.34 -10.58
CA MET A 243 45.34 -2.76 -11.63
C MET A 243 46.77 -2.46 -11.11
N ASN A 244 46.91 -2.17 -9.82
CA ASN A 244 48.21 -1.93 -9.18
C ASN A 244 49.00 -3.20 -8.85
N ASP A 245 48.38 -4.37 -8.89
CA ASP A 245 48.96 -5.60 -8.34
C ASP A 245 48.96 -6.69 -9.43
N LYS A 246 50.09 -6.84 -10.14
CA LYS A 246 50.26 -7.77 -11.29
C LYS A 246 49.94 -9.23 -10.94
N ALA A 247 49.98 -9.61 -9.66
CA ALA A 247 49.63 -10.93 -9.16
C ALA A 247 48.11 -11.13 -8.92
N SER A 248 47.30 -10.07 -9.00
CA SER A 248 45.90 -10.04 -8.54
C SER A 248 44.85 -10.10 -9.66
N ASN A 249 45.25 -10.10 -10.93
CA ASN A 249 44.35 -10.08 -12.09
C ASN A 249 43.36 -11.27 -12.15
N ASN A 250 43.56 -12.31 -11.33
CA ASN A 250 42.68 -13.48 -11.22
C ASN A 250 41.86 -13.55 -9.92
N LYS A 251 41.97 -12.57 -8.99
CA LYS A 251 41.13 -12.54 -7.78
C LYS A 251 39.72 -12.07 -8.14
N LYS A 252 38.70 -12.76 -7.63
CA LYS A 252 37.29 -12.41 -7.80
C LYS A 252 36.90 -11.25 -6.88
N PHE A 253 35.86 -10.46 -7.24
CA PHE A 253 35.39 -9.31 -6.44
C PHE A 253 34.68 -9.76 -5.17
N SER A 254 35.17 -9.34 -3.99
CA SER A 254 34.55 -9.69 -2.70
C SER A 254 34.22 -8.44 -1.89
N PHE A 255 33.01 -8.40 -1.32
CA PHE A 255 32.58 -7.28 -0.48
C PHE A 255 32.02 -7.78 0.86
N PHE A 256 32.38 -7.07 1.94
CA PHE A 256 31.99 -7.38 3.31
C PHE A 256 30.76 -6.56 3.70
N LEU A 257 29.72 -7.22 4.21
CA LEU A 257 28.52 -6.58 4.77
C LEU A 257 28.66 -6.46 6.28
N ASP A 258 29.46 -5.48 6.70
CA ASP A 258 29.67 -5.14 8.10
C ASP A 258 29.04 -3.79 8.45
N ASN A 259 29.15 -3.38 9.72
CA ASN A 259 28.66 -2.07 10.17
C ASN A 259 29.34 -0.92 9.43
N LYS A 260 30.58 -1.10 8.94
CA LYS A 260 31.29 -0.07 8.17
C LYS A 260 30.63 0.11 6.80
N PHE A 261 30.22 -0.97 6.14
CA PHE A 261 29.47 -0.90 4.90
C PHE A 261 28.09 -0.25 5.11
N LEU A 262 27.39 -0.59 6.19
CA LEU A 262 26.13 0.08 6.55
C LEU A 262 26.31 1.57 6.79
N ASN A 263 27.34 1.97 7.54
CA ASN A 263 27.64 3.39 7.77
C ASN A 263 27.88 4.12 6.45
N LYS A 264 28.58 3.49 5.50
CA LYS A 264 28.76 4.07 4.16
C LYS A 264 27.45 4.19 3.39
N ILE A 265 26.49 3.27 3.54
CA ILE A 265 25.16 3.43 2.95
C ILE A 265 24.48 4.64 3.58
N SER A 266 24.47 4.77 4.91
CA SER A 266 23.85 5.90 5.60
C SER A 266 24.49 7.25 5.24
N GLU A 267 25.81 7.31 5.06
CA GLU A 267 26.52 8.50 4.56
C GLU A 267 26.04 8.86 3.15
N ARG A 268 25.81 7.86 2.29
CA ARG A 268 25.32 8.05 0.92
C ARG A 268 23.85 8.42 0.87
N ASP A 269 23.04 7.90 1.79
CA ASP A 269 21.65 8.31 1.96
C ASP A 269 21.57 9.80 2.23
N THR A 270 22.33 10.27 3.22
CA THR A 270 22.42 11.70 3.56
C THR A 270 22.92 12.52 2.37
N TRP A 271 24.00 12.08 1.72
CA TRP A 271 24.54 12.75 0.53
C TRP A 271 23.52 12.84 -0.60
N TRP A 272 22.80 11.75 -0.88
CA TRP A 272 21.79 11.71 -1.92
C TRP A 272 20.66 12.67 -1.59
N GLN A 273 20.17 12.65 -0.35
CA GLN A 273 19.14 13.57 0.10
C GLN A 273 19.55 15.03 -0.09
N ASP A 274 20.73 15.40 0.40
CA ASP A 274 21.25 16.77 0.32
C ASP A 274 21.56 17.22 -1.12
N SER A 275 21.93 16.28 -2.00
CA SER A 275 22.42 16.62 -3.35
C SER A 275 21.36 16.54 -4.44
N PHE A 276 20.43 15.59 -4.34
CA PHE A 276 19.41 15.33 -5.35
C PHE A 276 18.16 16.16 -5.09
N TYR A 277 17.62 16.08 -3.87
CA TYR A 277 16.34 16.71 -3.57
C TYR A 277 16.41 18.24 -3.49
N THR A 278 17.61 18.80 -3.26
CA THR A 278 17.86 20.25 -3.39
C THR A 278 17.85 20.74 -4.85
N LYS A 279 17.93 19.84 -5.84
CA LYS A 279 17.98 20.16 -7.27
C LYS A 279 16.71 19.79 -8.03
N ILE A 280 15.80 19.06 -7.41
CA ILE A 280 14.55 18.64 -8.03
C ILE A 280 13.46 19.68 -7.77
N THR A 281 12.81 20.13 -8.84
CA THR A 281 11.61 20.97 -8.75
C THR A 281 10.38 20.10 -8.44
N PRO A 282 9.32 20.67 -7.84
CA PRO A 282 8.09 19.92 -7.61
C PRO A 282 7.49 19.30 -8.87
N ASP A 283 7.51 20.02 -9.99
CA ASP A 283 7.01 19.54 -11.28
C ASP A 283 7.82 18.34 -11.79
N LEU A 284 9.16 18.40 -11.67
CA LEU A 284 10.03 17.31 -12.06
C LEU A 284 9.83 16.07 -11.17
N PHE A 285 9.61 16.28 -9.86
CA PHE A 285 9.27 15.19 -8.94
C PHE A 285 7.95 14.51 -9.32
N GLN A 286 6.90 15.30 -9.59
CA GLN A 286 5.61 14.75 -10.01
C GLN A 286 5.74 13.98 -11.34
N ASN A 287 6.51 14.49 -12.29
CA ASN A 287 6.80 13.78 -13.55
C ASN A 287 7.56 12.48 -13.32
N MET A 288 8.51 12.46 -12.39
CA MET A 288 9.22 11.25 -11.99
C MET A 288 8.27 10.21 -11.39
N ILE A 289 7.44 10.61 -10.44
CA ILE A 289 6.44 9.71 -9.82
C ILE A 289 5.44 9.19 -10.87
N LYS A 290 4.96 10.07 -11.77
CA LYS A 290 4.09 9.66 -12.89
C LYS A 290 4.77 8.62 -13.77
N TYR A 291 6.05 8.81 -14.11
CA TYR A 291 6.79 7.85 -14.93
C TYR A 291 6.96 6.50 -14.24
N ILE A 292 7.29 6.51 -12.94
CA ILE A 292 7.42 5.31 -12.10
C ILE A 292 6.10 4.55 -12.05
N ALA A 293 5.00 5.24 -11.76
CA ALA A 293 3.68 4.66 -11.61
C ALA A 293 2.96 4.37 -12.95
N SER A 294 3.50 4.83 -14.08
CA SER A 294 2.79 4.75 -15.37
C SER A 294 2.24 3.36 -15.75
N PRO A 295 2.92 2.22 -15.48
CA PRO A 295 2.35 0.93 -15.85
C PRO A 295 1.13 0.57 -15.00
N VAL A 296 1.13 0.89 -13.70
CA VAL A 296 -0.01 0.63 -12.81
C VAL A 296 -1.15 1.62 -13.04
N ILE A 297 -0.82 2.89 -13.33
CA ILE A 297 -1.80 3.92 -13.68
C ILE A 297 -2.65 3.47 -14.87
N LYS A 298 -2.01 2.96 -15.93
CA LYS A 298 -2.69 2.48 -17.14
C LYS A 298 -3.60 1.28 -16.89
N LYS A 299 -3.21 0.40 -15.95
CA LYS A 299 -4.00 -0.78 -15.60
C LYS A 299 -5.23 -0.41 -14.75
N ILE A 300 -5.04 0.37 -13.70
CA ILE A 300 -6.06 0.59 -12.67
C ILE A 300 -6.96 1.79 -12.93
N LEU A 301 -6.40 2.93 -13.37
CA LEU A 301 -7.19 4.15 -13.47
C LEU A 301 -8.22 4.05 -14.59
N THR A 302 -9.37 4.70 -14.40
CA THR A 302 -10.41 4.80 -15.43
C THR A 302 -9.92 5.53 -16.69
N ASP A 303 -9.06 6.52 -16.50
CA ASP A 303 -8.33 7.23 -17.56
C ASP A 303 -6.99 7.75 -17.01
N GLU A 304 -5.98 7.96 -17.87
CA GLU A 304 -4.66 8.44 -17.44
C GLU A 304 -4.72 9.87 -16.85
N ASP A 305 -5.67 10.70 -17.29
CA ASP A 305 -5.84 12.07 -16.78
C ASP A 305 -6.29 12.09 -15.31
N LYS A 306 -6.88 11.00 -14.80
CA LYS A 306 -7.23 10.83 -13.39
C LYS A 306 -6.02 10.81 -12.47
N PHE A 307 -4.82 10.63 -13.00
CA PHE A 307 -3.60 10.82 -12.22
C PHE A 307 -3.47 12.26 -11.70
N GLN A 308 -4.03 13.25 -12.41
CA GLN A 308 -4.00 14.63 -11.94
C GLN A 308 -4.85 14.83 -10.68
N ASP A 309 -5.93 14.07 -10.51
CA ASP A 309 -6.75 14.09 -9.29
C ASP A 309 -5.92 13.59 -8.08
N ILE A 310 -5.02 12.62 -8.29
CA ILE A 310 -4.08 12.13 -7.28
C ILE A 310 -3.04 13.22 -6.93
N LEU A 311 -2.45 13.88 -7.94
CA LEU A 311 -1.46 14.94 -7.72
C LEU A 311 -2.06 16.16 -6.99
N ASN A 312 -3.33 16.45 -7.27
CA ASN A 312 -4.08 17.55 -6.67
C ASN A 312 -4.66 17.21 -5.29
N PHE A 313 -4.36 16.02 -4.76
CA PHE A 313 -4.89 15.56 -3.48
C PHE A 313 -4.38 16.42 -2.32
N GLU A 314 -5.17 17.42 -1.95
CA GLU A 314 -4.94 18.27 -0.80
C GLU A 314 -5.84 17.85 0.36
N ARG A 315 -5.23 17.28 1.40
CA ARG A 315 -5.94 16.91 2.65
C ARG A 315 -6.76 18.06 3.25
N ASN A 316 -6.29 19.30 3.10
CA ASN A 316 -6.87 20.49 3.75
C ASN A 316 -8.05 21.13 3.00
N LYS A 317 -8.27 20.83 1.71
CA LYS A 317 -9.50 21.27 1.00
C LYS A 317 -10.77 20.58 1.54
N ASN A 318 -10.60 19.47 2.25
CA ASN A 318 -11.68 18.69 2.88
C ASN A 318 -11.72 18.86 4.41
N SER A 319 -11.11 19.93 4.95
CA SER A 319 -11.22 20.33 6.36
C SER A 319 -12.57 20.99 6.71
N SER A 320 -13.49 21.09 5.75
CA SER A 320 -14.89 21.38 6.04
C SER A 320 -15.40 20.35 7.04
N GLU A 321 -16.07 20.80 8.10
CA GLU A 321 -16.70 19.98 9.14
C GLU A 321 -17.68 18.92 8.61
N THR A 322 -17.97 18.91 7.31
CA THR A 322 -18.75 17.90 6.60
C THR A 322 -17.92 16.67 6.26
N VAL A 323 -18.18 15.58 6.99
CA VAL A 323 -17.72 14.23 6.66
C VAL A 323 -18.23 13.88 5.25
N PRO A 324 -17.36 13.50 4.29
CA PRO A 324 -17.81 13.04 2.98
C PRO A 324 -18.80 11.87 3.15
N PRO A 325 -19.79 11.72 2.26
CA PRO A 325 -20.59 10.50 2.26
C PRO A 325 -19.65 9.29 2.16
N VAL A 326 -19.80 8.37 3.09
CA VAL A 326 -19.02 7.13 3.15
C VAL A 326 -19.60 6.22 2.09
N ASP A 327 -18.76 5.76 1.16
CA ASP A 327 -19.14 4.73 0.20
C ASP A 327 -19.66 3.49 0.94
N GLU A 328 -20.70 2.85 0.40
CA GLU A 328 -21.33 1.69 1.05
C GLU A 328 -20.35 0.50 1.20
N ASN A 329 -19.34 0.41 0.33
CA ASN A 329 -18.32 -0.64 0.32
C ASN A 329 -17.06 -0.28 1.13
N PHE A 330 -17.07 0.83 1.87
CA PHE A 330 -15.98 1.14 2.79
C PHE A 330 -15.96 0.12 3.94
N PRO A 331 -14.81 -0.53 4.24
CA PRO A 331 -14.69 -1.61 5.23
C PRO A 331 -14.78 -1.10 6.67
N THR A 332 -15.98 -0.63 7.02
CA THR A 332 -16.26 0.17 8.22
C THR A 332 -16.06 -0.65 9.49
N GLU A 333 -16.57 -1.87 9.53
CA GLU A 333 -16.48 -2.69 10.76
C GLU A 333 -15.05 -3.15 11.01
N PHE A 334 -14.27 -3.44 9.96
CA PHE A 334 -12.86 -3.77 10.10
C PHE A 334 -12.01 -2.56 10.53
N THR A 335 -12.12 -1.42 9.84
CA THR A 335 -11.26 -0.24 10.10
C THR A 335 -11.46 0.36 11.49
N LYS A 336 -12.66 0.25 12.06
CA LYS A 336 -12.97 0.66 13.45
C LYS A 336 -12.17 -0.10 14.51
N LEU A 337 -11.65 -1.30 14.21
CA LEU A 337 -10.82 -2.05 15.13
C LEU A 337 -9.49 -1.34 15.44
N PHE A 338 -8.97 -0.58 14.48
CA PHE A 338 -7.63 0.03 14.56
C PHE A 338 -7.69 1.55 14.72
N ILE A 339 -8.63 2.22 14.03
CA ILE A 339 -8.60 3.68 13.88
C ILE A 339 -9.73 4.33 14.69
N GLU A 340 -9.35 5.30 15.52
CA GLU A 340 -10.30 6.16 16.24
C GLU A 340 -11.18 6.98 15.27
N ARG A 341 -12.41 7.26 15.69
CA ARG A 341 -13.41 7.97 14.87
C ARG A 341 -12.91 9.33 14.32
N SER A 342 -12.06 10.04 15.06
CA SER A 342 -11.46 11.32 14.64
C SER A 342 -10.48 11.19 13.46
N LYS A 343 -9.80 10.03 13.34
CA LYS A 343 -8.85 9.72 12.26
C LYS A 343 -9.51 8.99 11.08
N SER A 344 -10.66 8.36 11.30
CA SER A 344 -11.46 7.69 10.27
C SER A 344 -11.79 8.59 9.07
N ASN A 345 -12.00 9.89 9.27
CA ASN A 345 -12.28 10.84 8.18
C ASN A 345 -11.14 10.91 7.14
N GLN A 346 -9.87 10.84 7.57
CA GLN A 346 -8.74 10.86 6.65
C GLN A 346 -8.72 9.60 5.78
N LEU A 347 -8.97 8.44 6.40
CA LEU A 347 -9.03 7.18 5.69
C LEU A 347 -10.20 7.15 4.69
N ILE A 348 -11.36 7.67 5.07
CA ILE A 348 -12.54 7.78 4.18
C ILE A 348 -12.22 8.67 2.96
N VAL A 349 -11.61 9.84 3.19
CA VAL A 349 -11.21 10.74 2.09
C VAL A 349 -10.21 10.05 1.15
N PHE A 350 -9.26 9.31 1.71
CA PHE A 350 -8.26 8.55 0.95
C PHE A 350 -8.91 7.43 0.12
N TYR A 351 -9.82 6.67 0.74
CA TYR A 351 -10.57 5.61 0.08
C TYR A 351 -11.45 6.16 -1.05
N ASN A 352 -12.21 7.22 -0.79
CA ASN A 352 -13.08 7.84 -1.79
C ASN A 352 -12.28 8.35 -3.00
N LEU A 353 -11.07 8.91 -2.78
CA LEU A 353 -10.17 9.26 -3.88
C LEU A 353 -9.86 8.02 -4.72
N LEU A 354 -9.35 6.95 -4.10
CA LEU A 354 -8.95 5.73 -4.81
C LEU A 354 -10.10 5.12 -5.62
N ILE A 355 -11.29 5.04 -5.05
CA ILE A 355 -12.49 4.56 -5.74
C ILE A 355 -12.85 5.47 -6.93
N SER A 356 -12.81 6.79 -6.74
CA SER A 356 -13.21 7.76 -7.79
C SER A 356 -12.28 7.78 -9.01
N VAL A 357 -11.02 7.40 -8.84
CA VAL A 357 -10.03 7.39 -9.95
C VAL A 357 -9.90 6.03 -10.61
N SER A 358 -10.28 4.95 -9.93
CA SER A 358 -10.01 3.56 -10.35
C SER A 358 -11.22 2.88 -11.02
N LYS A 359 -10.95 1.92 -11.92
CA LYS A 359 -12.01 1.10 -12.52
C LYS A 359 -12.71 0.23 -11.47
N GLU A 360 -14.00 -0.01 -11.68
CA GLU A 360 -14.88 -0.73 -10.73
C GLU A 360 -14.36 -2.14 -10.37
N GLU A 361 -13.77 -2.85 -11.33
CA GLU A 361 -13.19 -4.18 -11.12
C GLU A 361 -12.06 -4.22 -10.07
N TYR A 362 -11.48 -3.06 -9.71
CA TYR A 362 -10.45 -2.92 -8.69
C TYR A 362 -10.98 -2.50 -7.31
N HIS A 363 -12.25 -2.10 -7.19
CA HIS A 363 -12.78 -1.49 -5.96
C HIS A 363 -12.74 -2.41 -4.74
N LYS A 364 -13.06 -3.69 -4.89
CA LYS A 364 -12.97 -4.67 -3.79
C LYS A 364 -11.52 -4.85 -3.29
N TYR A 365 -10.55 -4.78 -4.19
CA TYR A 365 -9.13 -4.91 -3.87
C TYR A 365 -8.60 -3.64 -3.20
N ILE A 366 -9.13 -2.46 -3.54
CA ILE A 366 -8.87 -1.22 -2.81
C ILE A 366 -9.31 -1.36 -1.35
N SER A 367 -10.52 -1.88 -1.09
CA SER A 367 -10.98 -2.15 0.29
C SER A 367 -10.06 -3.13 1.01
N ALA A 368 -9.60 -4.20 0.34
CA ALA A 368 -8.69 -5.17 0.93
C ALA A 368 -7.31 -4.58 1.26
N VAL A 369 -6.71 -3.80 0.35
CA VAL A 369 -5.43 -3.11 0.60
C VAL A 369 -5.55 -2.12 1.75
N ILE A 370 -6.65 -1.37 1.83
CA ILE A 370 -6.94 -0.47 2.95
C ILE A 370 -6.97 -1.22 4.28
N CYS A 371 -7.57 -2.41 4.33
CA CYS A 371 -7.58 -3.25 5.52
C CYS A 371 -6.17 -3.76 5.86
N LEU A 372 -5.44 -4.31 4.88
CA LEU A 372 -4.06 -4.82 5.04
C LEU A 372 -3.08 -3.72 5.50
N LYS A 373 -3.33 -2.47 5.12
CA LYS A 373 -2.47 -1.30 5.41
C LYS A 373 -3.08 -0.29 6.35
N VAL A 374 -4.11 -0.69 7.11
CA VAL A 374 -4.83 0.20 8.05
C VAL A 374 -3.90 0.87 9.08
N LEU A 375 -2.82 0.18 9.47
CA LEU A 375 -1.82 0.70 10.42
C LEU A 375 -1.11 1.97 9.93
N CYS A 376 -1.04 2.20 8.61
CA CYS A 376 -0.46 3.41 8.02
C CYS A 376 -1.20 4.70 8.45
N PHE A 377 -2.46 4.55 8.88
CA PHE A 377 -3.34 5.66 9.25
C PHE A 377 -3.51 5.83 10.76
N GLU A 378 -2.79 5.05 11.59
CA GLU A 378 -2.76 5.29 13.04
C GLU A 378 -2.08 6.63 13.38
N LYS A 379 -1.07 7.01 12.59
CA LYS A 379 -0.38 8.30 12.71
C LYS A 379 -0.94 9.30 11.70
N THR A 380 -0.81 10.57 12.02
CA THR A 380 -1.30 11.65 11.15
C THR A 380 -0.37 11.80 9.95
N LEU A 381 -0.89 11.62 8.72
CA LEU A 381 -0.13 11.82 7.48
C LEU A 381 -0.11 13.31 7.11
N SER A 382 0.97 14.03 7.38
CA SER A 382 1.08 15.48 7.12
C SER A 382 1.87 15.84 5.88
N ASP A 383 2.76 14.94 5.43
CA ASP A 383 3.66 15.19 4.31
C ASP A 383 2.99 14.77 2.98
N GLN A 384 2.86 15.71 2.04
CA GLN A 384 2.23 15.48 0.74
C GLN A 384 2.97 14.45 -0.11
N GLU A 385 4.30 14.38 0.03
CA GLU A 385 5.16 13.47 -0.75
C GLU A 385 5.00 12.04 -0.24
N VAL A 386 4.99 11.88 1.08
CA VAL A 386 4.70 10.60 1.74
C VAL A 386 3.31 10.12 1.35
N ILE A 387 2.30 11.01 1.35
CA ILE A 387 0.93 10.67 0.95
C ILE A 387 0.89 10.22 -0.50
N LEU A 388 1.52 10.98 -1.42
CA LEU A 388 1.58 10.62 -2.83
C LEU A 388 2.24 9.24 -3.00
N ARG A 389 3.32 8.97 -2.25
CA ARG A 389 4.00 7.67 -2.28
C ARG A 389 3.09 6.53 -1.82
N ILE A 390 2.40 6.71 -0.69
CA ILE A 390 1.43 5.72 -0.17
C ILE A 390 0.32 5.46 -1.20
N ILE A 391 -0.23 6.50 -1.85
CA ILE A 391 -1.26 6.33 -2.89
C ILE A 391 -0.73 5.46 -4.03
N ILE A 392 0.47 5.77 -4.53
CA ILE A 392 1.08 5.00 -5.63
C ILE A 392 1.33 3.55 -5.23
N GLU A 393 1.88 3.31 -4.04
CA GLU A 393 2.14 1.96 -3.55
C GLU A 393 0.84 1.17 -3.34
N PHE A 394 -0.23 1.82 -2.84
CA PHE A 394 -1.53 1.18 -2.72
C PHE A 394 -2.08 0.76 -4.07
N LEU A 395 -1.92 1.57 -5.12
CA LEU A 395 -2.28 1.17 -6.48
C LEU A 395 -1.47 -0.05 -6.94
N PHE A 396 -0.16 -0.10 -6.68
CA PHE A 396 0.64 -1.31 -6.96
C PHE A 396 0.11 -2.53 -6.21
N PHE A 397 -0.20 -2.39 -4.92
CA PHE A 397 -0.73 -3.50 -4.10
C PHE A 397 -2.08 -3.98 -4.62
N VAL A 398 -2.94 -3.07 -5.08
CA VAL A 398 -4.25 -3.41 -5.65
C VAL A 398 -4.11 -4.27 -6.92
N ASP A 399 -3.21 -3.90 -7.84
CA ASP A 399 -2.99 -4.69 -9.07
C ASP A 399 -2.47 -6.09 -8.73
N ILE A 400 -1.46 -6.15 -7.86
CA ILE A 400 -0.81 -7.41 -7.47
C ILE A 400 -1.77 -8.30 -6.69
N LEU A 401 -2.54 -7.74 -5.75
CA LEU A 401 -3.53 -8.48 -4.97
C LEU A 401 -4.63 -9.05 -5.87
N LYS A 402 -5.09 -8.29 -6.87
CA LYS A 402 -6.03 -8.78 -7.88
C LYS A 402 -5.44 -9.99 -8.60
N THR A 403 -4.26 -9.85 -9.19
CA THR A 403 -3.59 -10.92 -9.93
C THR A 403 -3.33 -12.17 -9.09
N GLU A 404 -2.86 -12.03 -7.84
CA GLU A 404 -2.60 -13.18 -6.96
C GLU A 404 -3.90 -13.84 -6.51
N SER A 405 -4.91 -13.07 -6.09
CA SER A 405 -6.19 -13.62 -5.60
C SER A 405 -6.94 -14.46 -6.63
N GLU A 406 -6.72 -14.19 -7.92
CA GLU A 406 -7.36 -14.92 -9.04
C GLU A 406 -6.65 -16.26 -9.35
N LYS A 407 -5.47 -16.52 -8.76
CA LYS A 407 -4.78 -17.81 -8.95
C LYS A 407 -5.50 -18.91 -8.18
N GLN A 408 -5.64 -20.07 -8.82
CA GLN A 408 -6.40 -21.23 -8.31
C GLN A 408 -6.12 -21.56 -6.84
N LYS A 409 -4.84 -21.62 -6.43
CA LYS A 409 -4.44 -21.90 -5.05
C LYS A 409 -5.08 -20.94 -4.04
N TYR A 410 -5.05 -19.63 -4.33
CA TYR A 410 -5.61 -18.63 -3.42
C TYR A 410 -7.12 -18.60 -3.50
N THR A 411 -7.71 -18.79 -4.68
CA THR A 411 -9.17 -18.93 -4.81
C THR A 411 -9.71 -20.09 -3.96
N GLU A 412 -9.04 -21.25 -3.97
CA GLU A 412 -9.41 -22.41 -3.15
C GLU A 412 -9.28 -22.12 -1.64
N GLN A 413 -8.16 -21.53 -1.22
CA GLN A 413 -7.93 -21.13 0.18
C GLN A 413 -8.97 -20.11 0.66
N MET A 414 -9.23 -19.08 -0.14
CA MET A 414 -10.18 -18.02 0.18
C MET A 414 -11.62 -18.55 0.25
N ASN A 415 -12.00 -19.46 -0.65
CA ASN A 415 -13.31 -20.12 -0.60
C ASN A 415 -13.46 -20.95 0.68
N SER A 416 -12.43 -21.72 1.06
CA SER A 416 -12.44 -22.49 2.31
C SER A 416 -12.61 -21.59 3.54
N LEU A 417 -11.84 -20.50 3.63
CA LEU A 417 -11.95 -19.53 4.72
C LEU A 417 -13.32 -18.84 4.76
N SER A 418 -13.84 -18.46 3.59
CA SER A 418 -15.17 -17.87 3.44
C SER A 418 -16.25 -18.79 4.02
N GLU A 419 -16.24 -20.08 3.68
CA GLU A 419 -17.20 -21.04 4.22
C GLU A 419 -17.02 -21.24 5.73
N GLU A 420 -15.79 -21.21 6.22
CA GLU A 420 -15.50 -21.32 7.65
C GLU A 420 -16.04 -20.14 8.47
N PHE A 421 -15.95 -18.91 7.94
CA PHE A 421 -16.56 -17.72 8.54
C PHE A 421 -18.07 -17.70 8.40
N LYS A 422 -18.62 -18.08 7.25
CA LYS A 422 -20.09 -18.17 7.07
C LYS A 422 -20.72 -19.22 7.99
N GLY A 423 -19.98 -20.28 8.32
CA GLY A 423 -20.43 -21.33 9.23
C GLY A 423 -20.77 -20.86 10.65
N VAL A 424 -20.36 -19.66 11.07
CA VAL A 424 -20.68 -19.10 12.39
C VAL A 424 -21.90 -18.18 12.42
N LEU A 425 -22.55 -17.99 11.27
CA LEU A 425 -23.75 -17.17 11.14
C LEU A 425 -24.98 -18.01 11.55
N ASP A 426 -25.59 -17.69 12.69
CA ASP A 426 -26.81 -18.36 13.16
C ASP A 426 -28.05 -17.79 12.45
N LEU A 427 -28.29 -18.28 11.23
CA LEU A 427 -29.44 -17.90 10.42
C LEU A 427 -30.77 -18.39 10.96
N SER A 428 -30.75 -19.41 11.85
CA SER A 428 -31.98 -19.98 12.42
C SER A 428 -32.63 -19.05 13.45
N LYS A 429 -31.80 -18.34 14.23
CA LYS A 429 -32.23 -17.30 15.16
C LYS A 429 -32.83 -16.09 14.41
N LEU A 430 -32.24 -15.75 13.26
CA LEU A 430 -32.74 -14.68 12.40
C LEU A 430 -34.11 -15.02 11.79
N SER A 431 -34.30 -16.26 11.31
CA SER A 431 -35.59 -16.68 10.76
C SER A 431 -36.69 -16.66 11.81
N SER A 432 -36.43 -17.13 13.03
CA SER A 432 -37.42 -17.09 14.11
C SER A 432 -37.81 -15.66 14.50
N ASP A 433 -36.86 -14.72 14.50
CA ASP A 433 -37.13 -13.32 14.86
C ASP A 433 -37.89 -12.56 13.76
N LEU A 434 -37.70 -12.94 12.48
CA LEU A 434 -38.41 -12.38 11.32
C LEU A 434 -39.81 -12.99 11.13
N GLU A 435 -39.98 -14.29 11.37
CA GLU A 435 -41.29 -14.98 11.35
C GLU A 435 -42.27 -14.38 12.37
N ASN A 436 -41.75 -13.89 13.50
CA ASN A 436 -42.56 -13.17 14.49
C ASN A 436 -43.07 -11.79 14.02
N GLN A 437 -42.64 -11.31 12.85
CA GLN A 437 -43.03 -10.00 12.30
C GLN A 437 -43.70 -10.04 10.92
N GLU A 438 -43.59 -11.11 10.12
CA GLU A 438 -44.18 -11.22 8.77
C GLU A 438 -44.98 -12.51 8.56
N ASN A 439 -46.15 -12.40 7.93
CA ASN A 439 -46.96 -13.55 7.48
C ASN A 439 -46.46 -14.19 6.17
N ASP A 440 -45.40 -13.64 5.56
CA ASP A 440 -44.85 -14.10 4.28
C ASP A 440 -43.45 -14.71 4.46
N ASN A 441 -43.39 -16.05 4.39
CA ASN A 441 -42.20 -16.90 4.50
C ASN A 441 -41.23 -16.77 3.30
N LYS A 442 -40.76 -15.56 2.97
CA LYS A 442 -39.64 -15.40 2.02
C LYS A 442 -38.36 -15.09 2.79
N LEU A 443 -37.49 -16.11 2.89
CA LEU A 443 -36.12 -15.95 3.40
C LEU A 443 -35.40 -14.90 2.55
N LEU A 444 -35.11 -13.74 3.14
CA LEU A 444 -34.37 -12.67 2.49
C LEU A 444 -32.90 -13.07 2.33
N PRO A 445 -32.22 -12.67 1.22
CA PRO A 445 -30.78 -12.88 1.08
C PRO A 445 -30.03 -12.27 2.25
N ILE A 446 -28.98 -12.94 2.73
CA ILE A 446 -28.20 -12.47 3.89
C ILE A 446 -27.57 -11.11 3.62
N GLU A 447 -27.21 -10.83 2.36
CA GLU A 447 -26.69 -9.54 1.89
C GLU A 447 -27.68 -8.41 2.10
N THR A 448 -29.00 -8.70 2.11
CA THR A 448 -30.05 -7.70 2.35
C THR A 448 -30.19 -7.38 3.84
N VAL A 449 -29.88 -8.33 4.71
CA VAL A 449 -30.06 -8.20 6.17
C VAL A 449 -28.76 -7.79 6.87
N ALA A 450 -27.64 -8.31 6.39
CA ALA A 450 -26.34 -8.25 7.04
C ALA A 450 -25.19 -7.91 6.06
N SER A 451 -25.40 -6.91 5.21
CA SER A 451 -24.43 -6.43 4.20
C SER A 451 -23.02 -6.17 4.77
N LYS A 452 -22.93 -5.54 5.95
CA LYS A 452 -21.64 -5.21 6.58
C LYS A 452 -20.93 -6.43 7.10
N THR A 453 -21.69 -7.42 7.57
CA THR A 453 -21.15 -8.72 7.98
C THR A 453 -20.56 -9.45 6.79
N VAL A 454 -21.27 -9.50 5.66
CA VAL A 454 -20.76 -10.13 4.42
C VAL A 454 -19.47 -9.46 3.97
N HIS A 455 -19.43 -8.13 3.96
CA HIS A 455 -18.23 -7.38 3.60
C HIS A 455 -17.07 -7.58 4.61
N LEU A 456 -17.37 -7.65 5.92
CA LEU A 456 -16.37 -7.97 6.94
C LEU A 456 -15.76 -9.35 6.72
N ILE A 457 -16.57 -10.36 6.40
CA ILE A 457 -16.08 -11.71 6.07
C ILE A 457 -15.16 -11.65 4.85
N GLU A 458 -15.57 -10.95 3.79
CA GLU A 458 -14.74 -10.78 2.60
C GLU A 458 -13.37 -10.17 2.94
N MET A 459 -13.34 -9.11 3.75
CA MET A 459 -12.09 -8.48 4.18
C MET A 459 -11.24 -9.43 5.04
N LEU A 460 -11.84 -10.13 6.02
CA LEU A 460 -11.11 -11.08 6.86
C LEU A 460 -10.51 -12.24 6.04
N VAL A 461 -11.20 -12.69 4.98
CA VAL A 461 -10.66 -13.69 4.05
C VAL A 461 -9.39 -13.16 3.37
N PHE A 462 -9.40 -11.93 2.85
CA PHE A 462 -8.18 -11.31 2.30
C PHE A 462 -7.08 -11.17 3.36
N ILE A 463 -7.41 -10.70 4.57
CA ILE A 463 -6.44 -10.53 5.65
C ILE A 463 -5.77 -11.85 6.04
N ASN A 464 -6.53 -12.92 6.24
CA ASN A 464 -5.97 -14.22 6.61
C ASN A 464 -5.21 -14.90 5.45
N THR A 465 -5.45 -14.47 4.21
CA THR A 465 -4.74 -15.02 3.04
C THR A 465 -3.43 -14.29 2.78
N PHE A 466 -3.37 -12.98 3.02
CA PHE A 466 -2.28 -12.11 2.54
C PHE A 466 -1.59 -11.26 3.61
N GLY A 467 -2.15 -11.17 4.82
CA GLY A 467 -1.53 -10.50 5.96
C GLY A 467 -0.43 -11.36 6.59
N ASP A 468 0.61 -10.70 7.10
CA ASP A 468 1.68 -11.38 7.82
C ASP A 468 1.31 -11.71 9.28
N ASP A 469 2.08 -12.61 9.90
CA ASP A 469 1.82 -13.08 11.26
C ASP A 469 1.85 -11.92 12.28
N VAL A 470 2.65 -10.89 12.02
CA VAL A 470 2.71 -9.67 12.86
C VAL A 470 1.40 -8.88 12.78
N PHE A 471 0.82 -8.73 11.60
CA PHE A 471 -0.48 -8.08 11.42
C PHE A 471 -1.60 -8.87 12.09
N LEU A 472 -1.63 -10.18 11.90
CA LEU A 472 -2.68 -11.05 12.44
C LEU A 472 -2.70 -11.02 13.98
N ASP A 473 -1.53 -11.09 14.63
CA ASP A 473 -1.43 -10.96 16.10
C ASP A 473 -1.96 -9.60 16.61
N LYS A 474 -1.76 -8.53 15.85
CA LYS A 474 -2.33 -7.21 16.19
C LYS A 474 -3.83 -7.16 16.00
N LEU A 475 -4.34 -7.72 14.90
CA LEU A 475 -5.77 -7.82 14.65
C LEU A 475 -6.48 -8.54 15.80
N ASP A 476 -5.94 -9.67 16.24
CA ASP A 476 -6.54 -10.45 17.32
C ASP A 476 -6.57 -9.67 18.63
N LYS A 477 -5.49 -8.95 18.97
CA LYS A 477 -5.47 -8.06 20.14
C LYS A 477 -6.55 -6.98 20.06
N CYS A 478 -6.76 -6.39 18.89
CA CYS A 478 -7.81 -5.41 18.67
C CYS A 478 -9.21 -6.04 18.81
N ILE A 479 -9.43 -7.22 18.25
CA ILE A 479 -10.69 -7.96 18.35
C ILE A 479 -10.99 -8.35 19.79
N ILE A 480 -10.03 -8.95 20.50
CA ILE A 480 -10.15 -9.31 21.91
C ILE A 480 -10.51 -8.08 22.75
N LYS A 481 -9.88 -6.93 22.48
CA LYS A 481 -10.21 -5.67 23.17
C LYS A 481 -11.65 -5.23 22.94
N VAL A 482 -12.19 -5.45 21.74
CA VAL A 482 -13.59 -5.13 21.40
C VAL A 482 -14.56 -6.15 22.00
N LEU A 483 -14.17 -7.43 22.11
CA LEU A 483 -15.01 -8.52 22.62
C LEU A 483 -15.02 -8.66 24.16
N ASN A 484 -13.94 -8.26 24.87
CA ASN A 484 -13.82 -8.34 26.34
C ASN A 484 -14.96 -7.55 27.03
N LYS A 485 -15.88 -8.13 27.81
CA LYS A 485 -15.85 -9.25 28.78
C LYS A 485 -14.69 -9.13 29.79
N THR A 486 -15.07 -8.75 31.00
CA THR A 486 -14.27 -8.71 32.24
C THR A 486 -13.71 -10.09 32.62
N ASN A 487 -12.45 -10.06 33.09
CA ASN A 487 -11.73 -11.03 33.93
C ASN A 487 -10.89 -12.15 33.29
N SER A 488 -9.58 -12.01 33.52
CA SER A 488 -8.61 -13.02 33.98
C SER A 488 -9.04 -14.50 33.98
N GLU A 489 -8.73 -15.23 32.93
CA GLU A 489 -8.37 -16.66 33.03
C GLU A 489 -7.22 -16.94 32.06
N GLN A 490 -6.36 -17.89 32.42
CA GLN A 490 -5.11 -18.21 31.74
C GLN A 490 -5.32 -18.43 30.24
N PHE A 491 -4.48 -17.76 29.44
CA PHE A 491 -4.40 -17.90 27.99
C PHE A 491 -3.98 -19.33 27.63
N GLU A 492 -4.93 -20.20 27.34
CA GLU A 492 -4.70 -21.26 26.37
C GLU A 492 -4.74 -20.62 24.98
N LEU A 493 -3.74 -20.92 24.13
CA LEU A 493 -3.71 -20.52 22.72
C LEU A 493 -4.93 -21.11 22.00
N LYS A 494 -6.07 -20.40 22.04
CA LYS A 494 -7.10 -20.54 21.03
C LYS A 494 -6.49 -20.14 19.67
N SER A 495 -6.84 -20.87 18.63
CA SER A 495 -6.45 -20.55 17.25
C SER A 495 -6.94 -19.15 16.89
N ILE A 496 -6.06 -18.28 16.38
CA ILE A 496 -6.28 -16.92 15.81
C ILE A 496 -7.64 -16.75 15.12
N LEU A 497 -8.03 -17.79 14.38
CA LEU A 497 -9.24 -17.80 13.58
C LEU A 497 -10.54 -17.82 14.43
N ASN A 498 -10.49 -18.30 15.66
CA ASN A 498 -11.64 -18.40 16.55
C ASN A 498 -12.10 -17.04 17.07
N GLU A 499 -11.16 -16.18 17.50
CA GLU A 499 -11.47 -14.82 17.95
C GLU A 499 -12.11 -14.01 16.83
N GLN A 500 -11.60 -14.15 15.61
CA GLN A 500 -12.15 -13.48 14.43
C GLN A 500 -13.56 -13.96 14.09
N LYS A 501 -13.83 -15.27 14.21
CA LYS A 501 -15.18 -15.83 14.08
C LYS A 501 -16.13 -15.29 15.13
N GLU A 502 -15.72 -15.23 16.40
CA GLU A 502 -16.52 -14.65 17.48
C GLU A 502 -16.88 -13.17 17.16
N TYR A 503 -15.94 -12.42 16.58
CA TYR A 503 -16.18 -11.05 16.13
C TYR A 503 -17.17 -10.97 14.96
N VAL A 504 -17.06 -11.85 13.96
CA VAL A 504 -18.03 -11.95 12.84
C VAL A 504 -19.44 -12.20 13.38
N SER A 505 -19.61 -13.17 14.29
CA SER A 505 -20.91 -13.45 14.91
C SER A 505 -21.44 -12.24 15.69
N PHE A 506 -20.57 -11.54 16.43
CA PHE A 506 -20.96 -10.31 17.15
C PHE A 506 -21.47 -9.22 16.20
N VAL A 507 -20.77 -8.94 15.10
CA VAL A 507 -21.18 -7.95 14.10
C VAL A 507 -22.50 -8.36 13.42
N PHE A 508 -22.64 -9.64 13.10
CA PHE A 508 -23.85 -10.21 12.51
C PHE A 508 -25.07 -9.99 13.41
N GLU A 509 -24.97 -10.33 14.70
CA GLU A 509 -26.07 -10.14 15.64
C GLU A 509 -26.47 -8.66 15.78
N GLU A 510 -25.49 -7.75 15.86
CA GLU A 510 -25.75 -6.32 15.95
C GLU A 510 -26.41 -5.74 14.69
N GLU A 511 -25.99 -6.20 13.51
CA GLU A 511 -26.58 -5.78 12.24
C GLU A 511 -28.02 -6.28 12.10
N CYS A 512 -28.27 -7.56 12.44
CA CYS A 512 -29.60 -8.15 12.44
C CYS A 512 -30.56 -7.43 13.39
N LYS A 513 -30.13 -7.13 14.63
CA LYS A 513 -30.94 -6.37 15.60
C LYS A 513 -31.35 -5.00 15.05
N ARG A 514 -30.43 -4.29 14.38
CA ARG A 514 -30.72 -2.99 13.77
C ARG A 514 -31.72 -3.10 12.62
N TYR A 515 -31.57 -4.13 11.78
CA TYR A 515 -32.50 -4.39 10.68
C TYR A 515 -33.92 -4.69 11.19
N ILE A 516 -34.05 -5.56 12.19
CA ILE A 516 -35.35 -5.89 12.80
C ILE A 516 -35.97 -4.63 13.43
N SER A 517 -35.16 -3.83 14.14
CA SER A 517 -35.62 -2.58 14.74
C SER A 517 -36.13 -1.58 13.69
N SER A 518 -35.40 -1.37 12.59
CA SER A 518 -35.82 -0.44 11.54
C SER A 518 -37.09 -0.88 10.83
N LYS A 519 -37.26 -2.19 10.55
CA LYS A 519 -38.52 -2.73 10.02
C LYS A 519 -39.70 -2.50 10.96
N SER A 520 -39.50 -2.72 12.27
CA SER A 520 -40.57 -2.50 13.26
C SER A 520 -40.99 -1.03 13.34
N GLN A 521 -40.03 -0.10 13.25
CA GLN A 521 -40.31 1.35 13.23
C GLN A 521 -41.03 1.76 11.95
N ASN A 522 -40.62 1.25 10.79
CA ASN A 522 -41.29 1.51 9.51
C ASN A 522 -42.74 1.01 9.51
N LYS A 523 -43.01 -0.19 10.06
CA LYS A 523 -44.39 -0.71 10.22
C LYS A 523 -45.25 0.17 11.14
N GLN A 524 -44.69 0.65 12.25
CA GLN A 524 -45.41 1.58 13.13
C GLN A 524 -45.72 2.92 12.46
N GLN A 525 -44.82 3.40 11.59
CA GLN A 525 -44.99 4.65 10.86
C GLN A 525 -45.98 4.52 9.70
N GLU A 526 -45.99 3.37 9.00
CA GLU A 526 -47.02 3.02 8.03
C GLU A 526 -48.40 2.86 8.67
N ASN A 527 -48.50 2.19 9.83
CA ASN A 527 -49.76 2.08 10.57
C ASN A 527 -50.29 3.44 11.02
N LYS A 528 -49.44 4.34 11.53
CA LYS A 528 -49.83 5.74 11.84
C LYS A 528 -50.26 6.52 10.60
N ASN A 529 -49.61 6.31 9.45
CA ASN A 529 -49.99 6.93 8.19
C ASN A 529 -51.32 6.38 7.62
N ASN A 530 -51.65 5.12 7.92
CA ASN A 530 -52.92 4.51 7.55
C ASN A 530 -54.05 4.91 8.51
N GLU A 531 -53.81 4.93 9.82
CA GLU A 531 -54.75 5.47 10.82
C GLU A 531 -55.08 6.94 10.56
N SER A 532 -54.09 7.77 10.22
CA SER A 532 -54.34 9.17 9.84
C SER A 532 -55.06 9.33 8.49
N LYS A 533 -54.94 8.37 7.56
CA LYS A 533 -55.77 8.32 6.33
C LYS A 533 -57.21 7.86 6.62
N GLU A 534 -57.41 6.96 7.57
CA GLU A 534 -58.74 6.53 8.02
C GLU A 534 -59.45 7.63 8.84
N GLU A 535 -58.74 8.33 9.73
CA GLU A 535 -59.27 9.50 10.42
C GLU A 535 -59.62 10.62 9.42
N ASN A 536 -58.78 10.87 8.41
CA ASN A 536 -59.07 11.87 7.38
C ASN A 536 -60.26 11.48 6.48
N THR A 537 -60.46 10.20 6.16
CA THR A 537 -61.65 9.75 5.40
C THR A 537 -62.93 9.80 6.23
N SER A 538 -62.87 9.53 7.54
CA SER A 538 -64.01 9.72 8.46
C SER A 538 -64.40 11.21 8.62
N ASN A 539 -63.42 12.11 8.69
CA ASN A 539 -63.65 13.56 8.71
C ASN A 539 -64.14 14.12 7.37
N PHE A 540 -63.82 13.46 6.25
CA PHE A 540 -64.35 13.82 4.93
C PHE A 540 -65.83 13.42 4.79
N ALA A 541 -66.23 12.27 5.34
CA ALA A 541 -67.62 11.82 5.37
C ALA A 541 -68.51 12.74 6.21
N SER A 542 -68.02 13.24 7.36
CA SER A 542 -68.76 14.20 8.20
C SER A 542 -68.92 15.57 7.53
N LYS A 543 -67.88 16.08 6.85
CA LYS A 543 -67.94 17.34 6.07
C LYS A 543 -68.88 17.24 4.87
N LYS A 544 -68.92 16.11 4.17
CA LYS A 544 -69.81 15.88 3.02
C LYS A 544 -71.28 15.85 3.45
N ASN A 545 -71.59 15.24 4.60
CA ASN A 545 -72.94 15.24 5.18
C ASN A 545 -73.37 16.64 5.63
N MET A 546 -72.47 17.43 6.22
CA MET A 546 -72.74 18.84 6.58
C MET A 546 -73.05 19.72 5.36
N LEU A 547 -72.32 19.55 4.25
CA LEU A 547 -72.55 20.28 2.99
C LEU A 547 -73.90 19.93 2.35
N ILE A 548 -74.32 18.66 2.42
CA ILE A 548 -75.63 18.23 1.92
C ILE A 548 -76.76 18.83 2.77
N ILE A 549 -76.63 18.81 4.11
CA ILE A 549 -77.61 19.42 5.01
C ILE A 549 -77.72 20.93 4.77
N LEU A 550 -76.58 21.64 4.60
CA LEU A 550 -76.57 23.07 4.29
C LEU A 550 -77.25 23.38 2.95
N SER A 551 -77.03 22.53 1.94
CA SER A 551 -77.61 22.68 0.60
C SER A 551 -79.14 22.48 0.61
N ILE A 552 -79.63 21.52 1.41
CA ILE A 552 -81.07 21.28 1.61
C ILE A 552 -81.71 22.46 2.34
N LEU A 553 -81.08 23.00 3.38
CA LEU A 553 -81.56 24.18 4.09
C LEU A 553 -81.60 25.43 3.19
N LEU A 554 -80.60 25.61 2.32
CA LEU A 554 -80.57 26.70 1.35
C LEU A 554 -81.69 26.57 0.31
N LEU A 555 -81.94 25.35 -0.19
CA LEU A 555 -83.05 25.05 -1.10
C LEU A 555 -84.41 25.31 -0.45
N LEU A 556 -84.59 24.90 0.81
CA LEU A 556 -85.82 25.18 1.57
C LEU A 556 -86.01 26.69 1.81
N ALA A 557 -84.94 27.43 2.09
CA ALA A 557 -84.99 28.88 2.22
C ALA A 557 -85.36 29.58 0.89
N ILE A 558 -84.82 29.11 -0.24
CA ILE A 558 -85.16 29.60 -1.58
C ILE A 558 -86.61 29.27 -1.94
N CYS A 559 -87.08 28.06 -1.65
CA CYS A 559 -88.49 27.68 -1.84
C CYS A 559 -89.43 28.51 -0.95
N GLY A 560 -89.03 28.79 0.29
CA GLY A 560 -89.77 29.68 1.19
C GLY A 560 -89.81 31.12 0.68
N LEU A 561 -88.71 31.65 0.14
CA LEU A 561 -88.65 32.97 -0.47
C LEU A 561 -89.47 33.07 -1.75
N CYS A 562 -89.40 32.04 -2.61
CA CYS A 562 -90.21 31.94 -3.82
C CYS A 562 -91.70 31.83 -3.49
N GLY A 563 -92.07 31.05 -2.46
CA GLY A 563 -93.44 30.98 -1.96
C GLY A 563 -93.92 32.33 -1.40
N TYR A 564 -93.10 33.00 -0.61
CA TYR A 564 -93.40 34.35 -0.09
C TYR A 564 -93.60 35.36 -1.23
N LEU A 565 -92.73 35.33 -2.26
CA LEU A 565 -92.85 36.20 -3.44
C LEU A 565 -94.04 35.85 -4.34
N PHE A 566 -94.46 34.58 -4.40
CA PHE A 566 -95.64 34.15 -5.18
C PHE A 566 -96.96 34.57 -4.51
N PHE A 567 -97.02 34.54 -3.18
CA PHE A 567 -98.22 34.95 -2.43
C PHE A 567 -98.35 36.47 -2.26
N HIS A 568 -97.25 37.24 -2.37
CA HIS A 568 -97.29 38.71 -2.25
C HIS A 568 -97.34 39.51 -3.55
N LYS A 569 -97.39 38.84 -4.72
CA LYS A 569 -97.54 39.50 -6.03
C LYS A 569 -98.92 39.31 -6.68
N GLY A 570 -99.93 39.04 -5.84
CA GLY A 570 -101.34 38.89 -6.22
C GLY A 570 -102.29 39.72 -5.35
N SER A 571 -101.89 40.91 -4.91
CA SER A 571 -102.78 41.97 -4.40
C SER A 571 -102.45 43.31 -5.04
#